data_AF-A0A813VEE5-F1
#
_entry.id   AF-A0A813VEE5-F1
#
_cell.length_a   1.000
_cell.length_b   1.000
_cell.length_c   1.000
_cell.angle_alpha   90.00
_cell.angle_beta   90.00
_cell.angle_gamma   90.00
#
_symmetry.space_group_name_H-M   'P 1'
#
loop_
_entity.id
_entity.type
_entity.pdbx_description
1 polymer ?
#
loop_
_entity_poly.entity_id
_entity_poly.type
_entity_poly.pdbx_seq_one_letter_code
_entity_poly.pdbx_strand_id
1 'polypeptide(L)'
;MYLSSLTSNSSIYFQNCSELDSYYEAIQMNVTITGYYTFLINSEMKIMDAYIYTNNFNPFDVTKNMLRHNGDFDNRGQFQLTAALQANMKYVFVMTKSASNVTGNVSIQVSGRSQIDFDRILNTSSVSQTIYASELTTNSSMYFDSFSSSSSYYEITQVNVRRSGLYTFLSKSYMNTYGYIYKDYFNLLNPKENLIVDNDDSCDLRQFRFTVALETSITYTLIVSAYGNATIGTFLIFVSGPNNVDLKKITLTTTTTTTTTTKTTTTTTTTTATTTIKSSAVTTWFSSKFRQFALFVPTTLIYSIYIHI
;
A
#
# COMPACT_ATOMS: atom_id res chain seq x y z
N MET A 1 34.28 6.39 -14.50
CA MET A 1 33.46 5.31 -15.08
C MET A 1 33.27 4.28 -13.99
N TYR A 2 32.05 3.80 -13.78
CA TYR A 2 31.73 2.72 -12.84
C TYR A 2 31.35 1.46 -13.61
N LEU A 3 31.75 0.29 -13.11
CA LEU A 3 31.49 -1.01 -13.71
C LEU A 3 30.91 -1.95 -12.64
N SER A 4 29.86 -2.69 -13.00
CA SER A 4 29.24 -3.71 -12.15
C SER A 4 28.54 -4.79 -12.98
N SER A 5 28.07 -5.83 -12.31
CA SER A 5 27.21 -6.87 -12.86
C SER A 5 25.96 -6.97 -12.01
N LEU A 6 24.79 -6.75 -12.62
CA LEU A 6 23.49 -6.91 -11.99
C LEU A 6 23.03 -8.36 -12.21
N THR A 7 22.79 -9.10 -11.13
CA THR A 7 22.58 -10.56 -11.20
C THR A 7 21.24 -10.94 -10.55
N SER A 8 20.85 -12.22 -10.65
CA SER A 8 19.71 -12.75 -9.89
C SER A 8 19.96 -12.87 -8.38
N ASN A 9 21.21 -12.66 -7.92
CA ASN A 9 21.56 -12.56 -6.50
C ASN A 9 21.49 -11.12 -5.97
N SER A 10 21.22 -10.14 -6.84
CA SER A 10 21.03 -8.75 -6.43
C SER A 10 19.78 -8.61 -5.56
N SER A 11 19.71 -7.55 -4.76
CA SER A 11 18.54 -7.29 -3.93
C SER A 11 17.32 -7.02 -4.80
N ILE A 12 16.14 -7.41 -4.32
CA ILE A 12 14.87 -7.26 -5.03
C ILE A 12 14.10 -6.12 -4.38
N TYR A 13 13.36 -5.34 -5.18
CA TYR A 13 12.35 -4.43 -4.68
C TYR A 13 11.08 -4.47 -5.54
N PHE A 14 9.96 -4.08 -4.94
CA PHE A 14 8.63 -4.14 -5.55
C PHE A 14 8.24 -2.77 -6.10
N GLN A 15 8.54 -2.56 -7.37
CA GLN A 15 8.36 -1.27 -8.01
C GLN A 15 6.89 -1.02 -8.39
N ASN A 16 6.23 -2.01 -8.98
CA ASN A 16 4.92 -1.85 -9.61
C ASN A 16 3.96 -2.98 -9.25
N CYS A 17 2.74 -2.85 -9.76
CA CYS A 17 1.68 -3.86 -9.73
C CYS A 17 1.98 -5.11 -10.58
N SER A 18 3.14 -5.14 -11.24
CA SER A 18 3.65 -6.29 -11.97
C SER A 18 4.30 -7.28 -11.01
N GLU A 19 4.06 -8.57 -11.21
CA GLU A 19 4.65 -9.70 -10.47
C GLU A 19 6.18 -9.82 -10.59
N LEU A 20 6.80 -8.97 -11.41
CA LEU A 20 8.23 -9.06 -11.67
C LEU A 20 8.99 -8.35 -10.55
N ASP A 21 9.51 -9.17 -9.64
CA ASP A 21 10.63 -8.82 -8.78
C ASP A 21 11.67 -8.02 -9.57
N SER A 22 11.83 -6.74 -9.23
CA SER A 22 12.84 -5.91 -9.86
C SER A 22 14.12 -6.04 -9.06
N TYR A 23 15.12 -6.68 -9.65
CA TYR A 23 16.45 -6.72 -9.07
C TYR A 23 17.06 -5.32 -9.18
N TYR A 24 17.71 -4.86 -8.13
CA TYR A 24 18.33 -3.55 -8.11
C TYR A 24 19.75 -3.58 -7.59
N GLU A 25 20.51 -2.57 -7.99
CA GLU A 25 21.79 -2.22 -7.43
C GLU A 25 21.77 -0.75 -6.99
N ALA A 26 22.27 -0.50 -5.79
CA ALA A 26 22.38 0.84 -5.22
C ALA A 26 23.86 1.23 -5.05
N ILE A 27 24.19 2.43 -5.48
CA ILE A 27 25.55 2.97 -5.51
C ILE A 27 25.51 4.36 -4.88
N GLN A 28 26.33 4.60 -3.87
CA GLN A 28 26.49 5.93 -3.31
C GLN A 28 27.35 6.78 -4.27
N MET A 29 26.93 8.02 -4.47
CA MET A 29 27.66 9.01 -5.27
C MET A 29 28.22 10.10 -4.37
N ASN A 30 29.53 10.32 -4.47
CA ASN A 30 30.24 11.38 -3.77
C ASN A 30 30.51 12.52 -4.76
N VAL A 31 29.76 13.61 -4.62
CA VAL A 31 29.83 14.78 -5.51
C VAL A 31 30.69 15.86 -4.85
N THR A 32 31.78 16.25 -5.52
CA THR A 32 32.74 17.24 -5.00
C THR A 32 32.49 18.65 -5.50
N ILE A 33 31.82 18.83 -6.64
CA ILE A 33 31.52 20.13 -7.24
C ILE A 33 30.01 20.22 -7.53
N THR A 34 29.38 21.34 -7.19
CA THR A 34 27.97 21.57 -7.54
C THR A 34 27.81 21.79 -9.04
N GLY A 35 26.88 21.08 -9.69
CA GLY A 35 26.65 21.22 -11.12
C GLY A 35 25.60 20.28 -11.69
N TYR A 36 25.41 20.37 -13.00
CA TYR A 36 24.64 19.40 -13.76
C TYR A 36 25.53 18.23 -14.16
N TYR A 37 25.04 17.03 -13.91
CA TYR A 37 25.70 15.78 -14.25
C TYR A 37 24.78 14.93 -15.12
N THR A 38 25.38 14.33 -16.14
CA THR A 38 24.74 13.42 -17.06
C THR A 38 25.33 12.03 -16.86
N PHE A 39 24.45 11.07 -16.63
CA PHE A 39 24.76 9.66 -16.46
C PHE A 39 24.32 8.93 -17.71
N LEU A 40 25.27 8.34 -18.43
CA LEU A 40 25.02 7.43 -19.54
C LEU A 40 25.21 6.01 -19.04
N ILE A 41 24.14 5.22 -19.03
CA ILE A 41 24.17 3.82 -18.64
C ILE A 41 24.21 2.97 -19.91
N ASN A 42 25.25 2.14 -20.03
CA ASN A 42 25.33 1.11 -21.06
C ASN A 42 25.24 -0.25 -20.40
N SER A 43 24.32 -1.10 -20.87
CA SER A 43 24.15 -2.45 -20.36
C SER A 43 24.00 -3.47 -21.48
N GLU A 44 24.49 -4.68 -21.21
CA GLU A 44 24.26 -5.86 -22.04
C GLU A 44 22.84 -6.45 -21.85
N MET A 45 22.09 -5.93 -20.86
CA MET A 45 20.72 -6.37 -20.56
C MET A 45 19.76 -5.18 -20.56
N LYS A 46 18.46 -5.50 -20.59
CA LYS A 46 17.42 -4.51 -20.37
C LYS A 46 17.37 -4.13 -18.89
N ILE A 47 17.98 -2.99 -18.55
CA ILE A 47 17.63 -2.21 -17.36
C ILE A 47 16.15 -1.80 -17.49
N MET A 48 15.44 -1.57 -16.39
CA MET A 48 14.04 -1.12 -16.38
C MET A 48 13.95 0.35 -15.96
N ASP A 49 14.76 0.76 -15.00
CA ASP A 49 14.77 2.15 -14.57
C ASP A 49 16.13 2.49 -13.97
N ALA A 50 16.49 3.78 -14.00
CA ALA A 50 17.37 4.31 -12.97
C ALA A 50 16.79 5.51 -12.25
N TYR A 51 17.28 5.64 -11.03
CA TYR A 51 16.87 6.61 -10.06
C TYR A 51 18.09 7.28 -9.45
N ILE A 52 17.92 8.55 -9.10
CA ILE A 52 18.81 9.25 -8.19
C ILE A 52 17.98 9.63 -6.97
N TYR A 53 18.48 9.27 -5.80
CA TYR A 53 17.92 9.61 -4.50
C TYR A 53 18.86 10.58 -3.78
N THR A 54 18.27 11.45 -2.96
CA THR A 54 19.01 12.22 -1.95
C THR A 54 19.16 11.40 -0.67
N ASN A 55 20.31 11.51 0.00
CA ASN A 55 20.63 10.85 1.27
C ASN A 55 20.69 9.32 1.24
N ASN A 56 19.56 8.65 1.07
CA ASN A 56 19.44 7.19 1.10
C ASN A 56 18.36 6.67 0.15
N PHE A 57 18.43 5.37 -0.16
CA PHE A 57 17.39 4.62 -0.85
C PHE A 57 16.72 3.65 0.13
N ASN A 58 15.38 3.63 0.12
CA ASN A 58 14.58 2.67 0.87
C ASN A 58 13.80 1.77 -0.10
N PRO A 59 14.12 0.46 -0.21
CA PRO A 59 13.40 -0.44 -1.12
C PRO A 59 11.93 -0.66 -0.71
N PHE A 60 11.54 -0.28 0.50
CA PHE A 60 10.17 -0.35 0.99
C PHE A 60 9.37 0.95 0.76
N ASP A 61 10.04 2.02 0.32
CA ASP A 61 9.42 3.32 -0.01
C ASP A 61 10.27 4.02 -1.06
N VAL A 62 10.09 3.61 -2.31
CA VAL A 62 10.92 4.05 -3.44
C VAL A 62 10.59 5.46 -3.93
N THR A 63 9.54 6.08 -3.40
CA THR A 63 9.23 7.47 -3.74
C THR A 63 9.96 8.43 -2.81
N LYS A 64 10.26 7.98 -1.58
CA LYS A 64 10.94 8.78 -0.59
C LYS A 64 12.35 9.12 -1.02
N ASN A 65 12.68 10.40 -0.92
CA ASN A 65 13.97 11.00 -1.28
C ASN A 65 14.33 10.90 -2.78
N MET A 66 13.45 10.43 -3.65
CA MET A 66 13.70 10.36 -5.07
C MET A 66 13.86 11.78 -5.64
N LEU A 67 15.00 12.03 -6.28
CA LEU A 67 15.34 13.29 -6.92
C LEU A 67 14.98 13.26 -8.41
N ARG A 68 15.39 12.19 -9.09
CA ARG A 68 15.18 11.99 -10.53
C ARG A 68 14.98 10.51 -10.84
N HIS A 69 14.27 10.26 -11.92
CA HIS A 69 13.97 8.95 -12.46
C HIS A 69 13.97 9.03 -13.98
N ASN A 70 14.44 7.96 -14.63
CA ASN A 70 14.19 7.72 -16.04
C ASN A 70 13.94 6.21 -16.24
N GLY A 71 12.81 5.88 -16.87
CA GLY A 71 12.40 4.51 -17.22
C GLY A 71 12.12 4.33 -18.71
N ASP A 72 12.44 5.32 -19.55
CA ASP A 72 12.15 5.27 -20.99
C ASP A 72 13.40 4.78 -21.75
N PHE A 73 13.26 3.62 -22.40
CA PHE A 73 14.34 2.95 -23.11
C PHE A 73 14.39 3.34 -24.56
N ASP A 74 15.60 3.53 -25.09
CA ASP A 74 15.81 3.19 -26.48
C ASP A 74 15.91 1.66 -26.66
N ASN A 75 15.65 1.16 -27.87
CA ASN A 75 15.69 -0.27 -28.17
C ASN A 75 17.08 -0.93 -27.98
N ARG A 76 18.09 -0.19 -27.51
CA ARG A 76 19.48 -0.65 -27.34
C ARG A 76 19.87 -0.83 -25.88
N GLY A 77 18.94 -0.62 -24.93
CA GLY A 77 19.23 -0.77 -23.49
C GLY A 77 20.15 0.32 -22.96
N GLN A 78 20.26 1.43 -23.67
CA GLN A 78 21.00 2.62 -23.23
C GLN A 78 20.00 3.68 -22.80
N PHE A 79 20.32 4.40 -21.73
CA PHE A 79 19.55 5.57 -21.36
C PHE A 79 20.41 6.57 -20.62
N GLN A 80 19.94 7.81 -20.66
CA GLN A 80 20.61 8.96 -20.12
C GLN A 80 19.76 9.55 -18.99
N LEU A 81 20.39 9.85 -17.86
CA LEU A 81 19.76 10.55 -16.75
C LEU A 81 20.56 11.83 -16.46
N THR A 82 19.89 12.98 -16.36
CA THR A 82 20.56 14.24 -16.04
C THR A 82 20.00 14.82 -14.74
N ALA A 83 20.88 15.21 -13.82
CA ALA A 83 20.49 15.77 -12.53
C ALA A 83 21.38 16.94 -12.11
N ALA A 84 20.79 17.92 -11.43
CA ALA A 84 21.53 18.95 -10.72
C ALA A 84 21.93 18.39 -9.34
N LEU A 85 23.22 18.27 -9.09
CA LEU A 85 23.77 17.72 -7.85
C LEU A 85 24.58 18.80 -7.13
N GLN A 86 24.39 18.88 -5.82
CA GLN A 86 25.14 19.76 -4.92
C GLN A 86 26.36 19.05 -4.34
N ALA A 87 27.49 19.76 -4.23
CA ALA A 87 28.67 19.26 -3.56
C ALA A 87 28.39 18.93 -2.08
N ASN A 88 29.11 17.95 -1.53
CA ASN A 88 29.02 17.51 -0.12
C ASN A 88 27.65 16.98 0.32
N MET A 89 26.74 16.73 -0.63
CA MET A 89 25.49 16.03 -0.37
C MET A 89 25.65 14.54 -0.70
N LYS A 90 24.95 13.69 0.06
CA LYS A 90 24.89 12.26 -0.23
C LYS A 90 23.81 12.01 -1.27
N TYR A 91 24.15 11.23 -2.30
CA TYR A 91 23.18 10.73 -3.27
C TYR A 91 23.33 9.22 -3.41
N VAL A 92 22.23 8.56 -3.76
CA VAL A 92 22.22 7.14 -4.10
C VAL A 92 21.69 6.99 -5.51
N PHE A 93 22.48 6.41 -6.40
CA PHE A 93 22.07 5.97 -7.72
C PHE A 93 21.53 4.55 -7.60
N VAL A 94 20.32 4.30 -8.12
CA VAL A 94 19.72 2.96 -8.13
C VAL A 94 19.39 2.58 -9.56
N MET A 95 19.81 1.39 -9.98
CA MET A 95 19.44 0.79 -11.27
C MET A 95 18.65 -0.48 -11.04
N THR A 96 17.74 -0.77 -11.94
CA THR A 96 16.78 -1.85 -11.76
C THR A 96 16.72 -2.70 -13.03
N LYS A 97 16.51 -4.00 -12.91
CA LYS A 97 16.25 -4.88 -14.06
C LYS A 97 15.04 -5.75 -13.79
N SER A 98 14.45 -6.22 -14.88
CA SER A 98 13.40 -7.23 -14.82
C SER A 98 13.89 -8.53 -14.17
N ALA A 99 12.94 -9.29 -13.64
CA ALA A 99 13.17 -10.60 -13.01
C ALA A 99 13.78 -11.67 -13.96
N SER A 100 13.98 -11.36 -15.25
CA SER A 100 14.55 -12.32 -16.19
C SER A 100 15.94 -12.79 -15.74
N ASN A 101 16.26 -14.06 -15.99
CA ASN A 101 17.55 -14.69 -15.65
C ASN A 101 18.74 -14.14 -16.44
N VAL A 102 18.55 -13.07 -17.21
CA VAL A 102 19.63 -12.41 -17.91
C VAL A 102 20.50 -11.70 -16.89
N THR A 103 21.74 -12.14 -16.82
CA THR A 103 22.85 -11.47 -16.14
C THR A 103 23.70 -10.81 -17.21
N GLY A 104 24.28 -9.67 -16.90
CA GLY A 104 25.10 -8.94 -17.84
C GLY A 104 25.81 -7.78 -17.14
N ASN A 105 26.75 -7.20 -17.87
CA ASN A 105 27.52 -6.10 -17.34
C ASN A 105 26.76 -4.78 -17.51
N VAL A 106 27.01 -3.87 -16.56
CA VAL A 106 26.52 -2.51 -16.57
C VAL A 106 27.70 -1.58 -16.39
N SER A 107 27.77 -0.55 -17.23
CA SER A 107 28.73 0.54 -17.10
C SER A 107 28.00 1.87 -16.99
N ILE A 108 28.47 2.71 -16.06
CA ILE A 108 27.98 4.07 -15.89
C ILE A 108 29.11 5.04 -16.26
N GLN A 109 28.85 5.82 -17.30
CA GLN A 109 29.69 6.94 -17.70
C GLN A 109 29.05 8.22 -17.18
N VAL A 110 29.86 9.08 -16.56
CA VAL A 110 29.40 10.36 -16.03
C VAL A 110 30.12 11.47 -16.74
N SER A 111 29.37 12.44 -17.23
CA SER A 111 29.88 13.73 -17.70
C SER A 111 29.29 14.86 -16.85
N GLY A 112 30.11 15.85 -16.53
CA GLY A 112 29.71 16.94 -15.64
C GLY A 112 30.88 17.84 -15.28
N ARG A 113 30.70 18.66 -14.24
CA ARG A 113 31.71 19.65 -13.82
C ARG A 113 32.94 19.06 -13.13
N SER A 114 32.83 17.84 -12.62
CA SER A 114 33.93 17.12 -11.98
C SER A 114 33.75 15.61 -12.16
N GLN A 115 34.75 14.84 -11.75
CA GLN A 115 34.56 13.42 -11.51
C GLN A 115 33.62 13.23 -10.30
N ILE A 116 32.74 12.23 -10.40
CA ILE A 116 31.99 11.66 -9.27
C ILE A 116 32.70 10.38 -8.84
N ASP A 117 32.87 10.24 -7.54
CA ASP A 117 33.36 8.99 -6.94
C ASP A 117 32.18 8.11 -6.52
N PHE A 118 32.33 6.80 -6.72
CA PHE A 118 31.25 5.83 -6.60
C PHE A 118 31.59 4.74 -5.60
N ASP A 119 30.79 4.63 -4.56
CA ASP A 119 30.90 3.58 -3.55
C ASP A 119 29.73 2.60 -3.68
N ARG A 120 30.03 1.33 -3.91
CA ARG A 120 28.98 0.29 -3.99
C ARG A 120 28.36 0.07 -2.61
N ILE A 121 27.03 0.08 -2.52
CA ILE A 121 26.31 -0.23 -1.28
C ILE A 121 26.10 -1.75 -1.21
N LEU A 122 26.95 -2.43 -0.44
CA LEU A 122 26.90 -3.89 -0.31
C LEU A 122 25.77 -4.37 0.63
N ASN A 123 25.44 -3.60 1.67
CA ASN A 123 24.42 -3.93 2.66
C ASN A 123 23.09 -3.26 2.31
N THR A 124 22.50 -3.66 1.19
CA THR A 124 21.12 -3.27 0.89
C THR A 124 20.17 -4.09 1.75
N SER A 125 19.07 -3.47 2.21
CA SER A 125 18.07 -4.19 3.01
C SER A 125 17.43 -5.28 2.17
N SER A 126 17.51 -6.54 2.62
CA SER A 126 16.82 -7.64 1.94
C SER A 126 15.32 -7.52 2.15
N VAL A 127 14.57 -7.59 1.06
CA VAL A 127 13.11 -7.69 1.08
C VAL A 127 12.75 -9.16 1.23
N SER A 128 11.94 -9.49 2.22
CA SER A 128 11.31 -10.80 2.37
C SER A 128 9.92 -10.75 1.76
N GLN A 129 9.51 -11.83 1.09
CA GLN A 129 8.19 -11.96 0.49
C GLN A 129 7.45 -13.15 1.08
N THR A 130 6.19 -12.95 1.44
CA THR A 130 5.24 -13.99 1.83
C THR A 130 4.12 -14.04 0.79
N ILE A 131 3.74 -15.24 0.37
CA ILE A 131 2.62 -15.48 -0.54
C ILE A 131 1.53 -16.21 0.23
N TYR A 132 0.32 -15.67 0.20
CA TYR A 132 -0.87 -16.27 0.78
C TYR A 132 -1.92 -16.50 -0.30
N ALA A 133 -2.54 -17.68 -0.30
CA ALA A 133 -3.55 -18.06 -1.28
C ALA A 133 -4.85 -18.43 -0.56
N SER A 134 -5.98 -17.94 -1.07
CA SER A 134 -7.30 -18.30 -0.57
C SER A 134 -8.38 -18.08 -1.63
N GLU A 135 -9.63 -18.24 -1.24
CA GLU A 135 -10.80 -18.07 -2.10
C GLU A 135 -11.99 -17.46 -1.34
N LEU A 136 -12.70 -16.57 -2.03
CA LEU A 136 -14.04 -16.16 -1.65
C LEU A 136 -15.03 -17.17 -2.23
N THR A 137 -15.88 -17.74 -1.38
CA THR A 137 -16.90 -18.74 -1.76
C THR A 137 -18.26 -18.31 -1.24
N THR A 138 -19.31 -19.05 -1.57
CA THR A 138 -20.66 -18.83 -1.01
C THR A 138 -20.73 -19.06 0.51
N ASN A 139 -19.73 -19.72 1.10
CA ASN A 139 -19.61 -19.91 2.54
C ASN A 139 -18.80 -18.80 3.23
N SER A 140 -18.22 -17.88 2.47
CA SER A 140 -17.50 -16.73 3.03
C SER A 140 -18.48 -15.81 3.76
N SER A 141 -17.96 -15.08 4.75
CA SER A 141 -18.76 -14.08 5.46
C SER A 141 -19.18 -12.98 4.49
N MET A 142 -20.35 -12.39 4.73
CA MET A 142 -20.85 -11.25 3.95
C MET A 142 -21.05 -10.05 4.85
N TYR A 143 -20.74 -8.86 4.33
CA TYR A 143 -21.12 -7.62 4.96
C TYR A 143 -21.78 -6.70 3.93
N PHE A 144 -22.65 -5.83 4.41
CA PHE A 144 -23.22 -4.79 3.57
C PHE A 144 -22.23 -3.64 3.50
N ASP A 145 -21.68 -3.42 2.32
CA ASP A 145 -20.81 -2.28 2.08
C ASP A 145 -21.67 -1.06 1.74
N SER A 146 -21.63 -0.07 2.64
CA SER A 146 -22.37 1.18 2.47
C SER A 146 -21.95 1.95 1.22
N PHE A 147 -20.75 1.73 0.68
CA PHE A 147 -20.26 2.42 -0.52
C PHE A 147 -20.81 1.81 -1.81
N SER A 148 -20.89 0.48 -1.91
CA SER A 148 -21.39 -0.22 -3.10
C SER A 148 -22.90 -0.48 -3.09
N SER A 149 -23.60 -0.16 -2.01
CA SER A 149 -25.05 -0.45 -1.83
C SER A 149 -25.39 -1.93 -2.01
N SER A 150 -24.42 -2.81 -1.76
CA SER A 150 -24.59 -4.24 -1.93
C SER A 150 -23.80 -5.06 -0.92
N SER A 151 -24.11 -6.35 -0.88
CA SER A 151 -23.43 -7.29 0.00
C SER A 151 -22.27 -7.96 -0.73
N SER A 152 -21.08 -7.88 -0.15
CA SER A 152 -19.87 -8.51 -0.68
C SER A 152 -19.39 -9.63 0.25
N TYR A 153 -18.92 -10.72 -0.35
CA TYR A 153 -18.16 -11.73 0.37
C TYR A 153 -16.83 -11.14 0.82
N TYR A 154 -16.38 -11.54 1.99
CA TYR A 154 -15.08 -11.16 2.51
C TYR A 154 -14.42 -12.30 3.28
N GLU A 155 -13.10 -12.20 3.38
CA GLU A 155 -12.26 -13.04 4.21
C GLU A 155 -11.51 -12.19 5.22
N ILE A 156 -11.31 -12.76 6.41
CA ILE A 156 -10.52 -12.18 7.49
C ILE A 156 -9.25 -12.99 7.65
N THR A 157 -8.11 -12.31 7.55
CA THR A 157 -6.79 -12.90 7.73
C THR A 157 -6.09 -12.14 8.86
N GLN A 158 -5.70 -12.85 9.91
CA GLN A 158 -4.83 -12.31 10.94
C GLN A 158 -3.42 -12.14 10.36
N VAL A 159 -2.80 -11.00 10.64
CA VAL A 159 -1.48 -10.61 10.18
C VAL A 159 -0.59 -10.35 11.39
N ASN A 160 0.51 -11.11 11.51
CA ASN A 160 1.52 -10.90 12.55
C ASN A 160 2.91 -10.71 11.92
N VAL A 161 3.61 -9.65 12.33
CA VAL A 161 4.97 -9.34 11.86
C VAL A 161 6.02 -9.62 12.92
N ARG A 162 7.16 -10.18 12.51
CA ARG A 162 8.30 -10.46 13.40
C ARG A 162 9.30 -9.30 13.50
N ARG A 163 9.21 -8.32 12.61
CA ARG A 163 10.07 -7.14 12.59
C ARG A 163 9.22 -5.92 12.21
N SER A 164 9.35 -4.84 12.97
CA SER A 164 8.65 -3.60 12.65
C SER A 164 9.21 -2.97 11.38
N GLY A 165 8.35 -2.34 10.59
CA GLY A 165 8.75 -1.60 9.39
C GLY A 165 7.63 -1.44 8.38
N LEU A 166 7.99 -1.03 7.17
CA LEU A 166 7.04 -0.84 6.07
C LEU A 166 6.80 -2.16 5.34
N TYR A 167 5.54 -2.56 5.26
CA TYR A 167 5.08 -3.74 4.55
C TYR A 167 4.16 -3.32 3.40
N THR A 168 4.39 -3.89 2.23
CA THR A 168 3.54 -3.70 1.05
C THR A 168 2.71 -4.94 0.82
N PHE A 169 1.40 -4.75 0.72
CA PHE A 169 0.44 -5.79 0.36
C PHE A 169 -0.01 -5.55 -1.08
N LEU A 170 -0.13 -6.63 -1.84
CA LEU A 170 -0.61 -6.64 -3.22
C LEU A 170 -1.52 -7.85 -3.40
N SER A 171 -2.70 -7.66 -3.99
CA SER A 171 -3.53 -8.77 -4.42
C SER A 171 -3.31 -9.14 -5.89
N LYS A 172 -3.62 -10.40 -6.21
CA LYS A 172 -3.82 -10.87 -7.58
C LYS A 172 -5.02 -11.80 -7.65
N SER A 173 -5.96 -11.45 -8.51
CA SER A 173 -7.18 -12.22 -8.75
C SER A 173 -7.76 -11.86 -10.13
N TYR A 174 -8.68 -12.70 -10.60
CA TYR A 174 -9.58 -12.33 -11.71
C TYR A 174 -10.75 -11.46 -11.22
N MET A 175 -10.95 -11.36 -9.91
CA MET A 175 -11.92 -10.47 -9.28
C MET A 175 -11.33 -9.07 -9.12
N ASN A 176 -12.17 -8.04 -9.14
CA ASN A 176 -11.80 -6.73 -8.61
C ASN A 176 -11.74 -6.85 -7.08
N THR A 177 -10.55 -6.73 -6.48
CA THR A 177 -10.32 -7.02 -5.05
C THR A 177 -10.07 -5.76 -4.24
N TYR A 178 -10.67 -5.73 -3.05
CA TYR A 178 -10.51 -4.67 -2.05
C TYR A 178 -9.72 -5.22 -0.88
N GLY A 179 -8.78 -4.43 -0.38
CA GLY A 179 -7.95 -4.78 0.76
C GLY A 179 -8.02 -3.71 1.85
N TYR A 180 -8.18 -4.16 3.09
CA TYR A 180 -8.26 -3.28 4.26
C TYR A 180 -7.39 -3.85 5.37
N ILE A 181 -6.55 -3.01 5.99
CA ILE A 181 -5.79 -3.37 7.19
C ILE A 181 -6.34 -2.64 8.39
N TYR A 182 -6.65 -3.40 9.43
CA TYR A 182 -7.10 -2.92 10.73
C TYR A 182 -6.03 -3.19 11.78
N LYS A 183 -5.91 -2.28 12.75
CA LYS A 183 -5.20 -2.53 14.00
C LYS A 183 -6.06 -3.45 14.87
N ASP A 184 -5.47 -4.47 15.45
CA ASP A 184 -6.15 -5.44 16.32
C ASP A 184 -7.26 -6.21 15.59
N TYR A 185 -8.49 -5.72 15.59
CA TYR A 185 -9.67 -6.40 15.06
C TYR A 185 -10.50 -5.55 14.09
N PHE A 186 -11.26 -6.24 13.23
CA PHE A 186 -12.28 -5.65 12.39
C PHE A 186 -13.63 -5.60 13.13
N ASN A 187 -14.24 -4.41 13.26
CA ASN A 187 -15.58 -4.26 13.83
C ASN A 187 -16.65 -4.20 12.73
N LEU A 188 -17.48 -5.24 12.62
CA LEU A 188 -18.56 -5.29 11.64
C LEU A 188 -19.61 -4.18 11.82
N LEU A 189 -19.85 -3.72 13.05
CA LEU A 189 -20.81 -2.66 13.36
C LEU A 189 -20.25 -1.26 13.09
N ASN A 190 -18.91 -1.15 13.04
CA ASN A 190 -18.22 0.10 12.75
C ASN A 190 -16.95 -0.18 11.91
N PRO A 191 -17.09 -0.41 10.59
CA PRO A 191 -15.96 -0.74 9.70
C PRO A 191 -14.87 0.33 9.57
N LYS A 192 -15.05 1.52 10.15
CA LYS A 192 -13.99 2.54 10.21
C LYS A 192 -13.22 2.51 11.52
N GLU A 193 -13.71 1.76 12.52
CA GLU A 193 -12.97 1.51 13.76
C GLU A 193 -11.70 0.73 13.47
N ASN A 194 -10.59 1.21 14.01
CA ASN A 194 -9.26 0.61 13.87
C ASN A 194 -8.71 0.47 12.43
N LEU A 195 -9.39 1.00 11.42
CA LEU A 195 -8.90 0.99 10.04
C LEU A 195 -7.61 1.83 9.94
N ILE A 196 -6.55 1.23 9.40
CA ILE A 196 -5.25 1.89 9.18
C ILE A 196 -5.12 2.34 7.73
N VAL A 197 -5.41 1.43 6.80
CA VAL A 197 -5.30 1.68 5.36
C VAL A 197 -6.27 0.80 4.59
N ASP A 198 -6.78 1.33 3.49
CA ASP A 198 -7.61 0.63 2.52
C ASP A 198 -7.24 1.00 1.10
N ASN A 199 -7.49 0.08 0.17
CA ASN A 199 -7.27 0.31 -1.25
C ASN A 199 -8.05 -0.71 -2.09
N ASP A 200 -8.41 -0.33 -3.31
CA ASP A 200 -9.16 -1.15 -4.25
C ASP A 200 -8.60 -1.15 -5.67
N ASP A 201 -8.07 -0.02 -6.14
CA ASP A 201 -7.72 0.16 -7.55
C ASP A 201 -6.31 0.75 -7.78
N SER A 202 -5.37 0.57 -6.83
CA SER A 202 -3.99 1.07 -7.02
C SER A 202 -3.14 0.23 -7.96
N CYS A 203 -3.70 -0.81 -8.58
CA CYS A 203 -3.03 -1.66 -9.53
C CYS A 203 -3.85 -1.98 -10.78
N ASP A 204 -3.12 -2.39 -11.83
CA ASP A 204 -3.71 -2.94 -13.05
C ASP A 204 -4.70 -4.05 -12.70
N LEU A 205 -5.79 -4.15 -13.47
CA LEU A 205 -6.85 -5.13 -13.28
C LEU A 205 -7.59 -5.02 -11.94
N ARG A 206 -7.62 -3.82 -11.34
CA ARG A 206 -8.44 -3.53 -10.15
C ARG A 206 -8.07 -4.41 -8.95
N GLN A 207 -6.77 -4.47 -8.72
CA GLN A 207 -6.19 -5.14 -7.56
C GLN A 207 -5.78 -4.09 -6.55
N PHE A 208 -5.90 -4.42 -5.27
CA PHE A 208 -5.42 -3.53 -4.23
C PHE A 208 -3.91 -3.61 -4.10
N ARG A 209 -3.31 -2.46 -3.83
CA ARG A 209 -1.94 -2.35 -3.33
C ARG A 209 -1.85 -1.22 -2.34
N PHE A 210 -1.22 -1.48 -1.20
CA PHE A 210 -0.93 -0.45 -0.22
C PHE A 210 0.32 -0.79 0.57
N THR A 211 0.99 0.25 1.09
CA THR A 211 2.14 0.13 1.98
C THR A 211 1.76 0.69 3.34
N VAL A 212 2.06 -0.06 4.41
CA VAL A 212 1.68 0.28 5.78
C VAL A 212 2.82 -0.01 6.74
N ALA A 213 3.00 0.86 7.75
CA ALA A 213 3.92 0.62 8.84
C ALA A 213 3.29 -0.36 9.84
N LEU A 214 3.92 -1.52 10.03
CA LEU A 214 3.50 -2.53 11.00
C LEU A 214 4.55 -2.62 12.11
N GLU A 215 4.08 -2.83 13.34
CA GLU A 215 4.90 -2.97 14.53
C GLU A 215 4.85 -4.40 15.06
N THR A 216 5.96 -4.88 15.61
CA THR A 216 5.96 -6.15 16.35
C THR A 216 5.05 -6.08 17.57
N SER A 217 4.52 -7.23 17.97
CA SER A 217 3.63 -7.36 19.15
C SER A 217 2.23 -6.77 18.98
N ILE A 218 1.92 -6.17 17.82
CA ILE A 218 0.56 -5.79 17.44
C ILE A 218 0.05 -6.85 16.46
N THR A 219 -1.15 -7.35 16.71
CA THR A 219 -1.88 -8.17 15.74
C THR A 219 -2.64 -7.23 14.83
N TYR A 220 -2.57 -7.47 13.53
CA TYR A 220 -3.35 -6.74 12.54
C TYR A 220 -4.36 -7.69 11.90
N THR A 221 -5.43 -7.12 11.36
CA THR A 221 -6.45 -7.85 10.62
C THR A 221 -6.48 -7.34 9.18
N LEU A 222 -6.22 -8.22 8.22
CA LEU A 222 -6.45 -7.99 6.79
C LEU A 222 -7.84 -8.48 6.42
N ILE A 223 -8.63 -7.61 5.79
CA ILE A 223 -9.87 -7.98 5.12
C ILE A 223 -9.61 -7.96 3.62
N VAL A 224 -9.95 -9.05 2.96
CA VAL A 224 -10.01 -9.14 1.51
C VAL A 224 -11.47 -9.30 1.09
N SER A 225 -11.93 -8.45 0.18
CA SER A 225 -13.28 -8.52 -0.38
C SER A 225 -13.24 -8.31 -1.90
N ALA A 226 -14.38 -8.45 -2.57
CA ALA A 226 -14.50 -8.26 -4.00
C ALA A 226 -15.59 -7.23 -4.34
N TYR A 227 -15.37 -6.49 -5.42
CA TYR A 227 -16.38 -5.60 -5.99
C TYR A 227 -17.56 -6.40 -6.54
N GLY A 228 -18.76 -5.86 -6.36
CA GLY A 228 -19.97 -6.42 -6.91
C GLY A 228 -20.61 -7.50 -6.05
N ASN A 229 -21.89 -7.74 -6.34
CA ASN A 229 -22.74 -8.54 -5.47
C ASN A 229 -22.33 -10.00 -5.54
N ALA A 230 -22.02 -10.58 -4.37
CA ALA A 230 -21.76 -12.01 -4.23
C ALA A 230 -20.66 -12.55 -5.18
N THR A 231 -19.66 -11.72 -5.52
CA THR A 231 -18.51 -12.14 -6.32
C THR A 231 -17.66 -13.15 -5.56
N ILE A 232 -17.38 -14.29 -6.20
CA ILE A 232 -16.56 -15.39 -5.67
C ILE A 232 -15.36 -15.64 -6.58
N GLY A 233 -14.31 -16.25 -6.04
CA GLY A 233 -13.11 -16.55 -6.80
C GLY A 233 -11.87 -16.69 -5.94
N THR A 234 -10.81 -17.22 -6.56
CA THR A 234 -9.50 -17.37 -5.93
C THR A 234 -8.74 -16.06 -5.95
N PHE A 235 -7.88 -15.86 -4.96
CA PHE A 235 -6.96 -14.72 -4.90
C PHE A 235 -5.64 -15.11 -4.25
N LEU A 236 -4.59 -14.39 -4.63
CA LEU A 236 -3.28 -14.41 -4.01
C LEU A 236 -3.00 -13.06 -3.35
N ILE A 237 -2.39 -13.07 -2.18
CA ILE A 237 -1.85 -11.89 -1.51
C ILE A 237 -0.33 -12.04 -1.43
N PHE A 238 0.38 -11.09 -1.99
CA PHE A 238 1.82 -10.94 -1.86
C PHE A 238 2.10 -9.89 -0.80
N VAL A 239 2.93 -10.25 0.19
CA VAL A 239 3.33 -9.34 1.27
C VAL A 239 4.85 -9.23 1.28
N SER A 240 5.34 -8.01 1.03
CA SER A 240 6.77 -7.72 0.93
C SER A 240 7.19 -6.74 2.03
N GLY A 241 8.26 -7.05 2.75
CA GLY A 241 8.72 -6.20 3.84
C GLY A 241 10.06 -6.64 4.45
N PRO A 242 10.45 -6.06 5.61
CA PRO A 242 11.74 -6.35 6.26
C PRO A 242 11.91 -7.77 6.81
N ASN A 243 10.82 -8.55 6.87
CA ASN A 243 10.80 -9.96 7.28
C ASN A 243 9.54 -10.65 6.74
N ASN A 244 9.48 -11.97 6.77
CA ASN A 244 8.26 -12.71 6.44
C ASN A 244 7.12 -12.38 7.41
N VAL A 245 5.89 -12.50 6.92
CA VAL A 245 4.66 -12.24 7.67
C VAL A 245 3.94 -13.56 7.93
N ASP A 246 3.38 -13.71 9.12
CA ASP A 246 2.50 -14.83 9.43
C ASP A 246 1.05 -14.42 9.10
N LEU A 247 0.43 -15.16 8.18
CA LEU A 247 -0.90 -14.90 7.65
C LEU A 247 -1.80 -16.10 7.95
N LYS A 248 -2.86 -15.87 8.72
CA LYS A 248 -3.77 -16.94 9.16
C LYS A 248 -5.22 -16.55 8.93
N LYS A 249 -5.94 -17.34 8.13
CA LYS A 249 -7.41 -17.20 7.98
C LYS A 249 -8.08 -17.37 9.34
N ILE A 250 -8.98 -16.44 9.68
CA ILE A 250 -9.80 -16.49 10.88
C ILE A 250 -11.27 -16.27 10.53
N THR A 251 -12.15 -16.56 11.48
CA THR A 251 -13.60 -16.33 11.37
C THR A 251 -14.02 -15.49 12.57
N LEU A 252 -14.97 -14.57 12.39
CA LEU A 252 -15.57 -13.87 13.52
C LEU A 252 -16.38 -14.86 14.35
N THR A 253 -15.88 -15.18 15.54
CA THR A 253 -16.68 -15.85 16.54
C THR A 253 -17.56 -14.78 17.19
N THR A 254 -18.81 -14.66 16.76
CA THR A 254 -19.81 -13.88 17.52
C THR A 254 -19.95 -14.53 18.89
N THR A 255 -19.29 -13.93 19.89
CA THR A 255 -19.57 -14.28 21.28
C THR A 255 -20.88 -13.59 21.61
N THR A 256 -22.00 -14.28 21.37
CA THR A 256 -23.31 -13.81 21.82
C THR A 256 -23.26 -13.80 23.34
N THR A 257 -22.95 -12.65 23.95
CA THR A 257 -23.16 -12.46 25.38
C THR A 257 -24.66 -12.48 25.59
N THR A 258 -25.21 -13.65 25.88
CA THR A 258 -26.59 -13.79 26.30
C THR A 258 -26.71 -13.07 27.64
N THR A 259 -27.13 -11.80 27.61
CA THR A 259 -27.57 -11.11 28.81
C THR A 259 -28.87 -11.80 29.24
N THR A 260 -28.74 -12.84 30.06
CA THR A 260 -29.85 -13.48 30.74
C THR A 260 -30.51 -12.42 31.60
N THR A 261 -31.55 -11.79 31.07
CA THR A 261 -32.41 -10.91 31.86
C THR A 261 -33.22 -11.82 32.76
N THR A 262 -32.75 -12.05 33.98
CA THR A 262 -33.51 -12.74 35.01
C THR A 262 -34.76 -11.92 35.28
N LYS A 263 -35.88 -12.38 34.71
CA LYS A 263 -37.21 -11.83 34.97
C LYS A 263 -37.56 -12.18 36.42
N THR A 264 -37.29 -11.25 37.34
CA THR A 264 -37.76 -11.37 38.73
C THR A 264 -39.28 -11.29 38.72
N THR A 265 -39.92 -12.43 38.94
CA THR A 265 -41.36 -12.53 39.18
C THR A 265 -41.65 -11.95 40.56
N THR A 266 -42.10 -10.69 40.60
CA THR A 266 -42.65 -10.09 41.81
C THR A 266 -44.13 -10.51 41.93
N THR A 267 -44.42 -11.31 42.95
CA THR A 267 -45.80 -11.65 43.36
C THR A 267 -46.45 -10.42 43.98
N THR A 268 -47.53 -9.93 43.35
CA THR A 268 -48.29 -8.76 43.80
C THR A 268 -49.32 -9.16 44.86
N THR A 269 -49.17 -8.64 46.08
CA THR A 269 -50.24 -8.61 47.10
C THR A 269 -50.86 -7.20 47.09
N THR A 270 -52.18 -7.14 46.93
CA THR A 270 -52.98 -5.92 46.79
C THR A 270 -53.23 -5.25 48.14
N THR A 271 -52.80 -4.00 48.33
CA THR A 271 -53.45 -3.06 49.26
C THR A 271 -53.35 -1.62 48.74
N THR A 272 -54.49 -0.94 48.76
CA THR A 272 -54.80 0.35 48.11
C THR A 272 -54.45 1.56 48.98
N ALA A 273 -53.83 2.60 48.40
CA ALA A 273 -54.08 4.05 48.60
C ALA A 273 -52.93 4.88 47.95
N THR A 274 -53.09 5.35 46.70
CA THR A 274 -53.43 6.74 46.29
C THR A 274 -52.47 7.83 46.80
N THR A 275 -51.59 8.35 45.94
CA THR A 275 -51.58 9.78 45.51
C THR A 275 -50.72 9.98 44.25
N THR A 276 -51.32 10.70 43.32
CA THR A 276 -50.98 11.20 41.98
C THR A 276 -49.65 11.94 41.83
N ILE A 277 -48.86 11.66 40.77
CA ILE A 277 -48.34 12.66 39.80
C ILE A 277 -48.32 12.04 38.39
N LYS A 278 -48.71 12.89 37.42
CA LYS A 278 -49.14 12.64 36.04
C LYS A 278 -48.17 11.87 35.13
N SER A 279 -48.78 10.99 34.35
CA SER A 279 -48.28 10.40 33.11
C SER A 279 -48.14 11.42 31.99
N SER A 280 -47.16 11.22 31.12
CA SER A 280 -47.40 11.14 29.67
C SER A 280 -46.33 10.24 29.07
N ALA A 281 -46.76 9.07 28.61
CA ALA A 281 -46.10 8.36 27.53
C ALA A 281 -46.19 9.22 26.25
N VAL A 282 -45.51 8.76 25.19
CA VAL A 282 -45.88 8.85 23.77
C VAL A 282 -44.66 9.19 22.88
N THR A 283 -44.15 8.10 22.29
CA THR A 283 -43.85 7.90 20.87
C THR A 283 -42.68 8.60 20.17
N THR A 284 -42.00 7.76 19.37
CA THR A 284 -41.47 7.98 18.01
C THR A 284 -40.95 9.36 17.65
N TRP A 285 -39.66 9.42 17.30
CA TRP A 285 -39.10 10.50 16.48
C TRP A 285 -38.36 9.91 15.27
N PHE A 286 -39.01 9.99 14.10
CA PHE A 286 -38.34 10.26 12.84
C PHE A 286 -38.24 11.78 12.71
N SER A 287 -37.06 12.33 12.42
CA SER A 287 -36.96 13.56 11.61
C SER A 287 -35.50 13.89 11.29
N SER A 288 -35.26 13.95 9.98
CA SER A 288 -34.34 14.81 9.24
C SER A 288 -33.52 15.86 10.00
N LYS A 289 -32.22 15.92 9.65
CA LYS A 289 -31.50 17.19 9.52
C LYS A 289 -30.70 17.20 8.22
N PHE A 290 -31.27 17.89 7.24
CA PHE A 290 -30.60 18.50 6.10
C PHE A 290 -30.29 19.97 6.45
N ARG A 291 -29.27 20.53 5.77
CA ARG A 291 -28.69 21.90 5.82
C ARG A 291 -27.43 22.02 6.68
N GLN A 292 -26.38 22.74 6.31
CA GLN A 292 -25.97 23.48 5.11
C GLN A 292 -24.52 23.92 5.40
N PHE A 293 -23.59 23.78 4.45
CA PHE A 293 -22.42 24.66 4.27
C PHE A 293 -22.11 24.62 2.77
N ALA A 294 -22.58 25.60 1.99
CA ALA A 294 -22.00 26.92 1.76
C ALA A 294 -20.72 26.85 0.91
N LEU A 295 -20.94 27.16 -0.37
CA LEU A 295 -19.94 27.49 -1.37
C LEU A 295 -18.92 28.51 -0.85
N PHE A 296 -17.64 28.26 -1.13
CA PHE A 296 -16.65 29.32 -1.31
C PHE A 296 -16.02 29.13 -2.70
N VAL A 297 -16.43 30.02 -3.61
CA VAL A 297 -15.80 30.25 -4.91
C VAL A 297 -14.92 31.48 -4.76
N PRO A 298 -13.65 31.45 -5.17
CA PRO A 298 -12.98 32.64 -5.65
C PRO A 298 -12.92 32.59 -7.19
N THR A 299 -13.71 33.45 -7.81
CA THR A 299 -13.53 33.88 -9.19
C THR A 299 -12.30 34.77 -9.29
N THR A 300 -11.41 34.46 -10.24
CA THR A 300 -10.78 35.32 -11.26
C THR A 300 -9.28 35.04 -11.42
N LEU A 301 -8.91 34.45 -12.57
CA LEU A 301 -7.89 35.01 -13.45
C LEU A 301 -8.10 34.49 -14.89
N ILE A 302 -7.75 35.37 -15.81
CA ILE A 302 -8.21 35.54 -17.20
C ILE A 302 -7.06 35.14 -18.15
N TYR A 303 -7.40 34.46 -19.25
CA TYR A 303 -6.68 34.26 -20.53
C TYR A 303 -5.40 33.38 -20.51
N SER A 304 -5.09 32.55 -21.52
CA SER A 304 -5.20 32.79 -22.98
C SER A 304 -5.39 31.50 -23.81
N ILE A 305 -5.95 31.73 -24.99
CA ILE A 305 -6.21 30.84 -26.12
C ILE A 305 -4.90 30.35 -26.76
N TYR A 306 -4.83 29.08 -27.16
CA TYR A 306 -4.04 28.63 -28.31
C TYR A 306 -4.82 27.58 -29.09
N ILE A 307 -5.26 27.96 -30.29
CA ILE A 307 -5.71 27.05 -31.35
C ILE A 307 -4.50 26.88 -32.28
N HIS A 308 -4.14 25.64 -32.59
CA HIS A 308 -3.32 25.33 -33.76
C HIS A 308 -4.17 24.60 -34.78
N ILE A 309 -4.13 25.18 -35.98
CA ILE A 309 -4.59 24.62 -37.26
C ILE A 309 -3.73 23.40 -37.58
#